data_AF-A0A3M4YVX3-F1
#
_entry.id   AF-A0A3M4YVX3-F1
#
_cell.length_a   1.000
_cell.length_b   1.000
_cell.length_c   1.000
_cell.angle_alpha   90.00
_cell.angle_beta   90.00
_cell.angle_gamma   90.00
#
_symmetry.space_group_name_H-M   'P 1'
#
loop_
_entity.id
_entity.type
_entity.pdbx_description
1 polymer ?
#
loop_
_entity_poly.entity_id
_entity_poly.type
_entity_poly.pdbx_seq_one_letter_code
_entity_poly.pdbx_strand_id
1 'polypeptide(L)'
;MSQAFKEPRMYPRKRLYKRSIDHHSDMPKLSAPFDHPDDAARYAHERIGDRRDREYGGFILVRKDGKYIATEPMNGSQFSFDPNEVFPRNEQEGYVLYPQGHEDYAVYHSHPSLPAGLDEWPDSEKVTYPNSFSVGDIYAVIDDQEVCAATYLSGPDGSLIKYTLSRSAAEDTLFARVSGPRSMPHLCELSQIHKALQNLSMMPSDVVRLLAGAGDLHVIVPSRLWGRAGKVPADWQPYPDDAAARTPPAKSPASCDAQWPPRPLSLSAPFDSADEAARYAHGRIGSRIHSQIIGFLLFNPVERAYRIAEPILDDGMPVYAPCSAFHPDAYYRPALPDGYRVDGMYFCSANLAVEGGREVMNDFFEPDDLHRMFSYRHKPAQRRKGLPIRYGFEMSAVYFSAADGALLCYTPSQSAEEFQLLQSVSRVYSGAESIQAQLEAGNLSVQDFVRRVARAGLLRVLQTSGRWPDAGVISPVA
;
A
#
# COMPACT_ATOMS: atom_id res chain seq x y z
N MET A 1 36.77 14.33 19.46
CA MET A 1 35.65 13.84 20.29
C MET A 1 34.74 13.08 19.34
N SER A 2 34.78 11.75 19.36
CA SER A 2 33.91 10.90 18.55
C SER A 2 32.45 11.27 18.88
N GLN A 3 31.64 11.57 17.87
CA GLN A 3 30.20 11.70 18.08
C GLN A 3 29.73 10.36 18.66
N ALA A 4 29.03 10.40 19.79
CA ALA A 4 28.47 9.19 20.39
C ALA A 4 27.61 8.46 19.34
N PHE A 5 27.81 7.16 19.18
CA PHE A 5 26.95 6.31 18.36
C PHE A 5 25.53 6.42 18.90
N LYS A 6 24.63 7.09 18.15
CA LYS A 6 23.22 7.27 18.52
C LYS A 6 22.39 6.21 17.83
N GLU A 7 21.57 5.53 18.60
CA GLU A 7 20.71 4.45 18.14
C GLU A 7 19.25 4.79 18.46
N PRO A 8 18.40 5.02 17.44
CA PRO A 8 16.94 4.99 17.58
C PRO A 8 16.51 3.64 18.15
N ARG A 9 15.62 3.58 19.13
CA ARG A 9 15.18 2.30 19.70
C ARG A 9 13.86 2.35 20.44
N MET A 10 13.11 1.26 20.36
CA MET A 10 11.99 0.99 21.24
C MET A 10 12.45 0.45 22.61
N TYR A 11 11.81 0.88 23.70
CA TYR A 11 12.00 0.26 25.01
C TYR A 11 11.28 -1.10 25.11
N PRO A 12 11.84 -2.08 25.82
CA PRO A 12 11.14 -3.32 26.14
C PRO A 12 9.86 -3.06 26.92
N ARG A 13 8.82 -3.82 26.61
CA ARG A 13 7.52 -3.69 27.27
C ARG A 13 7.53 -4.34 28.66
N LYS A 14 6.92 -3.67 29.63
CA LYS A 14 6.65 -4.23 30.95
C LYS A 14 5.41 -5.11 30.89
N ARG A 15 5.51 -6.32 31.42
CA ARG A 15 4.41 -7.29 31.49
C ARG A 15 3.51 -6.95 32.69
N LEU A 16 2.51 -6.09 32.47
CA LEU A 16 1.49 -5.71 33.45
C LEU A 16 0.14 -6.36 33.14
N TYR A 17 -0.68 -6.57 34.16
CA TYR A 17 -2.03 -7.09 33.97
C TYR A 17 -2.91 -6.08 33.23
N LYS A 18 -3.62 -6.50 32.17
CA LYS A 18 -4.56 -5.64 31.44
C LYS A 18 -5.87 -5.53 32.19
N ARG A 19 -6.26 -4.30 32.54
CA ARG A 19 -7.56 -3.99 33.12
C ARG A 19 -8.40 -3.21 32.10
N SER A 20 -9.40 -3.89 31.55
CA SER A 20 -10.33 -3.29 30.60
C SER A 20 -11.24 -2.26 31.27
N ILE A 21 -11.43 -1.12 30.62
CA ILE A 21 -12.31 -0.04 31.08
C ILE A 21 -13.00 0.63 29.88
N ASP A 22 -14.18 1.20 30.11
CA ASP A 22 -14.94 1.89 29.06
C ASP A 22 -14.36 3.27 28.73
N HIS A 23 -13.90 4.02 29.74
CA HIS A 23 -13.36 5.37 29.55
C HIS A 23 -12.33 5.72 30.63
N HIS A 24 -11.26 6.42 30.22
CA HIS A 24 -10.33 7.13 31.11
C HIS A 24 -9.81 8.37 30.38
N SER A 25 -9.66 9.50 31.09
CA SER A 25 -9.29 10.79 30.47
C SER A 25 -7.98 10.74 29.71
N ASP A 26 -7.04 9.93 30.20
CA ASP A 26 -5.68 9.86 29.69
C ASP A 26 -5.49 8.72 28.66
N MET A 27 -6.60 8.12 28.18
CA MET A 27 -6.52 7.13 27.11
C MET A 27 -6.07 7.76 25.79
N PRO A 28 -5.27 7.05 24.97
CA PRO A 28 -4.94 7.53 23.64
C PRO A 28 -6.21 7.59 22.80
N LYS A 29 -6.28 8.60 21.93
CA LYS A 29 -7.30 8.64 20.88
C LYS A 29 -7.12 7.45 19.95
N LEU A 30 -8.22 6.93 19.44
CA LEU A 30 -8.26 5.76 18.58
C LEU A 30 -8.75 6.14 17.18
N SER A 31 -8.19 5.49 16.16
CA SER A 31 -8.63 5.63 14.78
C SER A 31 -10.03 5.03 14.54
N ALA A 32 -10.56 5.24 13.34
CA ALA A 32 -11.63 4.40 12.82
C ALA A 32 -11.18 2.92 12.70
N PRO A 33 -12.11 1.94 12.71
CA PRO A 33 -11.80 0.54 12.50
C PRO A 33 -11.43 0.23 11.04
N PHE A 34 -10.47 -0.67 10.86
CA PHE A 34 -9.95 -1.18 9.59
C PHE A 34 -10.13 -2.70 9.49
N ASP A 35 -10.17 -3.23 8.26
CA ASP A 35 -10.29 -4.68 8.03
C ASP A 35 -8.96 -5.41 8.12
N HIS A 36 -7.85 -4.71 7.87
CA HIS A 36 -6.52 -5.28 7.88
C HIS A 36 -5.59 -4.48 8.80
N PRO A 37 -4.68 -5.13 9.56
CA PRO A 37 -3.77 -4.42 10.46
C PRO A 37 -2.81 -3.51 9.71
N ASP A 38 -2.41 -3.87 8.48
CA ASP A 38 -1.53 -3.02 7.67
C ASP A 38 -2.23 -1.72 7.24
N ASP A 39 -3.57 -1.68 7.13
CA ASP A 39 -4.31 -0.43 6.89
C ASP A 39 -4.26 0.47 8.13
N ALA A 40 -4.41 -0.10 9.33
CA ALA A 40 -4.26 0.64 10.58
C ALA A 40 -2.83 1.16 10.78
N ALA A 41 -1.83 0.37 10.41
CA ALA A 41 -0.42 0.79 10.41
C ALA A 41 -0.16 1.92 9.41
N ARG A 42 -0.72 1.84 8.20
CA ARG A 42 -0.64 2.91 7.19
C ARG A 42 -1.30 4.20 7.67
N TYR A 43 -2.47 4.11 8.29
CA TYR A 43 -3.12 5.25 8.92
C TYR A 43 -2.18 5.90 9.95
N ALA A 44 -1.61 5.12 10.88
CA ALA A 44 -0.67 5.65 11.87
C ALA A 44 0.55 6.32 11.21
N HIS A 45 1.14 5.67 10.20
CA HIS A 45 2.27 6.19 9.42
C HIS A 45 1.93 7.54 8.75
N GLU A 46 0.76 7.68 8.13
CA GLU A 46 0.29 8.93 7.53
C GLU A 46 0.03 10.02 8.57
N ARG A 47 -0.49 9.64 9.74
CA ARG A 47 -0.67 10.58 10.86
C ARG A 47 0.67 11.09 11.36
N ILE A 48 1.72 10.27 11.40
CA ILE A 48 3.08 10.74 11.70
C ILE A 48 3.54 11.70 10.59
N GLY A 49 3.30 11.37 9.32
CA GLY A 49 3.49 12.28 8.18
C GLY A 49 4.96 12.64 8.01
N ASP A 50 5.28 13.93 7.92
CA ASP A 50 6.67 14.44 7.85
C ASP A 50 7.27 14.76 9.24
N ARG A 51 6.54 14.49 10.32
CA ARG A 51 7.04 14.72 11.68
C ARG A 51 8.13 13.70 11.98
N ARG A 52 9.38 14.16 12.00
CA ARG A 52 10.60 13.34 12.16
C ARG A 52 11.62 13.97 13.11
N ASP A 53 11.17 14.87 13.99
CA ASP A 53 12.00 15.54 15.00
C ASP A 53 12.36 14.64 16.20
N ARG A 54 11.64 13.53 16.36
CA ARG A 54 11.75 12.56 17.45
C ARG A 54 11.11 11.23 17.03
N GLU A 55 11.16 10.23 17.89
CA GLU A 55 10.36 9.03 17.69
C GLU A 55 8.88 9.26 18.04
N TYR A 56 8.00 8.65 17.26
CA TYR A 56 6.57 8.58 17.52
C TYR A 56 6.16 7.11 17.52
N GLY A 57 5.14 6.75 18.27
CA GLY A 57 4.67 5.37 18.27
C GLY A 57 3.33 5.16 18.94
N GLY A 58 2.90 3.90 18.95
CA GLY A 58 1.61 3.49 19.48
C GLY A 58 1.33 2.01 19.23
N PHE A 59 0.06 1.64 19.34
CA PHE A 59 -0.40 0.27 19.16
C PHE A 59 -1.41 0.16 18.03
N ILE A 60 -1.39 -0.98 17.36
CA ILE A 60 -2.51 -1.50 16.59
C ILE A 60 -3.20 -2.52 17.49
N LEU A 61 -4.47 -2.30 17.74
CA LEU A 61 -5.34 -3.13 18.56
C LEU A 61 -6.30 -3.91 17.67
N VAL A 62 -6.63 -5.14 18.06
CA VAL A 62 -7.70 -5.94 17.46
C VAL A 62 -8.94 -5.88 18.36
N ARG A 63 -10.09 -5.59 17.76
CA ARG A 63 -11.40 -5.58 18.41
C ARG A 63 -12.00 -6.98 18.44
N LYS A 64 -12.97 -7.18 19.34
CA LYS A 64 -13.79 -8.41 19.40
C LYS A 64 -14.52 -8.77 18.09
N ASP A 65 -14.81 -7.79 17.23
CA ASP A 65 -15.43 -8.00 15.92
C ASP A 65 -14.42 -8.26 14.79
N GLY A 66 -13.13 -8.43 15.13
CA GLY A 66 -12.06 -8.75 14.19
C GLY A 66 -11.52 -7.54 13.42
N LYS A 67 -12.00 -6.32 13.68
CA LYS A 67 -11.45 -5.10 13.08
C LYS A 67 -10.20 -4.63 13.82
N TYR A 68 -9.36 -3.88 13.11
CA TYR A 68 -8.11 -3.31 13.63
C TYR A 68 -8.25 -1.80 13.84
N ILE A 69 -7.68 -1.27 14.91
CA ILE A 69 -7.66 0.15 15.23
C ILE A 69 -6.24 0.55 15.60
N ALA A 70 -5.78 1.72 15.14
CA ALA A 70 -4.54 2.32 15.61
C ALA A 70 -4.82 3.32 16.75
N THR A 71 -3.96 3.35 17.77
CA THR A 71 -3.86 4.53 18.64
C THR A 71 -3.31 5.69 17.82
N GLU A 72 -3.66 6.94 18.14
CA GLU A 72 -2.99 8.11 17.56
C GLU A 72 -1.51 8.13 17.98
N PRO A 73 -0.58 8.56 17.09
CA PRO A 73 0.84 8.53 17.40
C PRO A 73 1.20 9.43 18.59
N MET A 74 1.86 8.84 19.59
CA MET A 74 2.36 9.53 20.77
C MET A 74 3.83 9.88 20.63
N ASN A 75 4.23 11.00 21.20
CA ASN A 75 5.60 11.49 21.17
C ASN A 75 6.48 10.64 22.10
N GLY A 76 7.58 10.12 21.57
CA GLY A 76 8.68 9.58 22.35
C GLY A 76 9.77 10.61 22.64
N SER A 77 10.95 10.10 22.97
CA SER A 77 12.19 10.88 23.05
C SER A 77 12.83 11.05 21.67
N GLN A 78 13.94 11.78 21.60
CA GLN A 78 14.63 12.06 20.34
C GLN A 78 15.01 10.80 19.56
N PHE A 79 15.47 9.75 20.25
CA PHE A 79 15.93 8.48 19.67
C PHE A 79 15.37 7.27 20.44
N SER A 80 14.21 7.43 21.06
CA SER A 80 13.54 6.27 21.65
C SER A 80 12.05 6.43 21.86
N PHE A 81 11.29 5.37 21.69
CA PHE A 81 9.88 5.27 22.02
C PHE A 81 9.64 4.28 23.16
N ASP A 82 8.90 4.69 24.20
CA ASP A 82 8.48 3.78 25.29
C ASP A 82 7.02 3.34 25.08
N PRO A 83 6.77 2.09 24.63
CA PRO A 83 5.41 1.58 24.46
C PRO A 83 4.63 1.54 25.80
N ASN A 84 5.32 1.55 26.93
CA ASN A 84 4.68 1.52 28.25
C ASN A 84 4.04 2.87 28.64
N GLU A 85 4.31 3.94 27.90
CA GLU A 85 3.72 5.27 28.15
C GLU A 85 2.41 5.50 27.38
N VAL A 86 2.03 4.59 26.48
CA VAL A 86 0.85 4.79 25.62
C VAL A 86 -0.46 4.68 26.38
N PHE A 87 -0.54 3.72 27.30
CA PHE A 87 -1.73 3.45 28.08
C PHE A 87 -1.52 3.86 29.55
N PRO A 88 -2.55 4.43 30.19
CA PRO A 88 -2.49 4.72 31.62
C PRO A 88 -2.18 3.47 32.44
N ARG A 89 -1.24 3.55 33.38
CA ARG A 89 -0.77 2.41 34.18
C ARG A 89 -0.63 2.78 35.65
N ASN A 90 -0.77 1.78 36.51
CA ASN A 90 -0.44 1.87 37.93
C ASN A 90 0.65 0.83 38.22
N GLU A 91 1.90 1.30 38.34
CA GLU A 91 3.03 0.40 38.58
C GLU A 91 3.02 -0.22 39.99
N GLN A 92 2.41 0.46 40.97
CA GLN A 92 2.31 -0.04 42.34
C GLN A 92 1.33 -1.21 42.45
N GLU A 93 0.21 -1.13 41.72
CA GLU A 93 -0.82 -2.18 41.68
C GLU A 93 -0.60 -3.18 40.53
N GLY A 94 0.38 -2.95 39.66
CA GLY A 94 0.79 -3.91 38.62
C GLY A 94 -0.16 -4.03 37.43
N TYR A 95 -0.95 -3.00 37.11
CA TYR A 95 -1.89 -3.04 35.98
C TYR A 95 -1.71 -1.90 34.98
N VAL A 96 -2.17 -2.16 33.75
CA VAL A 96 -2.31 -1.18 32.66
C VAL A 96 -3.78 -1.13 32.21
N LEU A 97 -4.29 0.07 31.98
CA LEU A 97 -5.68 0.29 31.57
C LEU A 97 -5.80 0.14 30.05
N TYR A 98 -6.75 -0.67 29.60
CA TYR A 98 -6.99 -0.95 28.19
C TYR A 98 -8.44 -0.65 27.79
N PRO A 99 -8.70 -0.16 26.56
CA PRO A 99 -10.06 0.05 26.11
C PRO A 99 -10.81 -1.29 26.05
N GLN A 100 -12.03 -1.31 26.58
CA GLN A 100 -12.82 -2.53 26.67
C GLN A 100 -13.00 -3.19 25.30
N GLY A 101 -12.77 -4.50 25.23
CA GLY A 101 -12.96 -5.29 24.02
C GLY A 101 -11.86 -5.16 22.96
N HIS A 102 -10.68 -4.67 23.34
CA HIS A 102 -9.51 -4.55 22.48
C HIS A 102 -8.34 -5.37 23.05
N GLU A 103 -7.63 -6.07 22.16
CA GLU A 103 -6.38 -6.75 22.45
C GLU A 103 -5.24 -6.18 21.63
N ASP A 104 -4.00 -6.42 22.07
CA ASP A 104 -2.83 -5.99 21.30
C ASP A 104 -2.69 -6.85 20.05
N TYR A 105 -2.40 -6.23 18.92
CA TYR A 105 -2.01 -6.93 17.71
C TYR A 105 -0.55 -6.60 17.34
N ALA A 106 -0.19 -5.33 17.34
CA ALA A 106 1.15 -4.88 16.98
C ALA A 106 1.54 -3.57 17.68
N VAL A 107 2.84 -3.34 17.82
CA VAL A 107 3.40 -2.02 18.11
C VAL A 107 3.80 -1.35 16.79
N TYR A 108 3.64 -0.05 16.70
CA TYR A 108 4.27 0.72 15.63
C TYR A 108 5.12 1.84 16.24
N HIS A 109 6.25 2.15 15.60
CA HIS A 109 7.04 3.33 15.91
C HIS A 109 7.66 3.95 14.66
N SER A 110 8.23 5.14 14.80
CA SER A 110 8.98 5.83 13.76
C SER A 110 10.36 6.21 14.24
N HIS A 111 11.32 6.22 13.34
CA HIS A 111 12.62 6.83 13.60
C HIS A 111 12.65 8.31 13.19
N PRO A 112 13.45 9.13 13.88
CA PRO A 112 13.65 10.53 13.51
C PRO A 112 14.48 10.62 12.21
N SER A 113 14.44 11.78 11.55
CA SER A 113 15.34 12.11 10.42
C SER A 113 16.65 12.76 10.88
N LEU A 114 16.97 12.61 12.17
CA LEU A 114 18.17 13.17 12.79
C LEU A 114 19.38 12.27 12.53
N PRO A 115 20.60 12.84 12.43
CA PRO A 115 21.82 12.04 12.29
C PRO A 115 21.95 10.98 13.39
N ALA A 116 22.05 9.72 12.97
CA ALA A 116 22.20 8.53 13.79
C ALA A 116 23.24 7.59 13.17
N GLY A 117 23.84 6.72 13.99
CA GLY A 117 24.85 5.78 13.52
C GLY A 117 26.26 6.36 13.47
N LEU A 118 27.10 5.79 12.58
CA LEU A 118 28.52 6.14 12.43
C LEU A 118 28.79 7.02 11.21
N ASP A 119 29.69 7.99 11.38
CA ASP A 119 30.14 8.87 10.30
C ASP A 119 30.98 8.11 9.25
N GLU A 120 31.61 7.00 9.65
CA GLU A 120 32.46 6.15 8.82
C GLU A 120 31.67 5.27 7.84
N TRP A 121 30.36 5.14 8.02
CA TRP A 121 29.54 4.34 7.12
C TRP A 121 29.40 4.98 5.73
N PRO A 122 29.33 4.17 4.65
CA PRO A 122 28.92 4.65 3.34
C PRO A 122 27.54 5.31 3.39
N ASP A 123 27.26 6.22 2.46
CA ASP A 123 25.99 6.96 2.44
C ASP A 123 24.76 6.04 2.37
N SER A 124 24.84 4.93 1.64
CA SER A 124 23.77 3.92 1.60
C SER A 124 23.47 3.34 2.98
N GLU A 125 24.48 3.11 3.81
CA GLU A 125 24.34 2.56 5.15
C GLU A 125 23.86 3.60 6.16
N LYS A 126 24.32 4.86 6.02
CA LYS A 126 23.81 6.00 6.79
C LYS A 126 22.32 6.25 6.56
N VAL A 127 21.82 6.01 5.34
CA VAL A 127 20.38 6.06 5.05
C VAL A 127 19.69 4.79 5.52
N THR A 128 20.31 3.62 5.38
CA THR A 128 19.70 2.34 5.78
C THR A 128 19.41 2.29 7.28
N TYR A 129 20.36 2.70 8.10
CA TYR A 129 20.27 2.58 9.56
C TYR A 129 19.03 3.23 10.20
N PRO A 130 18.72 4.51 9.98
CA PRO A 130 17.51 5.12 10.55
C PRO A 130 16.23 4.63 9.87
N ASN A 131 16.29 3.94 8.73
CA ASN A 131 15.13 3.40 8.02
C ASN A 131 14.87 1.92 8.28
N SER A 132 15.70 1.25 9.10
CA SER A 132 15.55 -0.15 9.49
C SER A 132 15.47 -0.34 11.00
N PHE A 133 15.02 -1.51 11.45
CA PHE A 133 14.98 -1.85 12.87
C PHE A 133 16.40 -1.85 13.47
N SER A 134 16.58 -1.11 14.56
CA SER A 134 17.83 -1.06 15.30
C SER A 134 18.06 -2.33 16.11
N VAL A 135 19.24 -2.50 16.71
CA VAL A 135 19.52 -3.65 17.58
C VAL A 135 18.58 -3.65 18.79
N GLY A 136 18.33 -2.45 19.35
CA GLY A 136 17.36 -2.26 20.43
C GLY A 136 15.93 -2.61 20.01
N ASP A 137 15.51 -2.23 18.80
CA ASP A 137 14.19 -2.60 18.28
C ASP A 137 14.06 -4.10 18.14
N ILE A 138 15.02 -4.77 17.51
CA ILE A 138 14.98 -6.23 17.29
C ILE A 138 14.87 -6.96 18.62
N TYR A 139 15.62 -6.52 19.64
CA TYR A 139 15.50 -7.06 20.99
C TYR A 139 14.09 -6.86 21.55
N ALA A 140 13.56 -5.63 21.52
CA ALA A 140 12.24 -5.34 22.07
C ALA A 140 11.12 -6.12 21.36
N VAL A 141 11.19 -6.25 20.04
CA VAL A 141 10.19 -6.98 19.22
C VAL A 141 10.20 -8.47 19.54
N ILE A 142 11.36 -9.11 19.64
CA ILE A 142 11.43 -10.54 19.95
C ILE A 142 11.12 -10.81 21.43
N ASP A 143 11.43 -9.89 22.35
CA ASP A 143 11.06 -10.01 23.77
C ASP A 143 9.54 -9.92 23.99
N ASP A 144 8.83 -9.13 23.18
CA ASP A 144 7.36 -8.95 23.23
C ASP A 144 6.56 -10.01 22.45
N GLN A 145 7.22 -11.08 22.00
CA GLN A 145 6.65 -12.10 21.10
C GLN A 145 5.40 -12.84 21.61
N GLU A 146 5.13 -12.79 22.92
CA GLU A 146 3.96 -13.39 23.53
C GLU A 146 2.72 -12.48 23.46
N VAL A 147 2.91 -11.19 23.18
CA VAL A 147 1.87 -10.16 23.29
C VAL A 147 1.52 -9.58 21.93
N CYS A 148 2.51 -9.24 21.11
CA CYS A 148 2.31 -8.66 19.79
C CYS A 148 2.73 -9.65 18.69
N ALA A 149 1.89 -9.80 17.66
CA ALA A 149 2.16 -10.69 16.53
C ALA A 149 3.11 -10.04 15.50
N ALA A 150 3.12 -8.71 15.43
CA ALA A 150 3.94 -7.95 14.49
C ALA A 150 4.40 -6.62 15.09
N THR A 151 5.42 -6.02 14.46
CA THR A 151 5.85 -4.65 14.72
C THR A 151 6.04 -3.90 13.42
N TYR A 152 5.65 -2.63 13.38
CA TYR A 152 5.80 -1.75 12.23
C TYR A 152 6.79 -0.63 12.51
N LEU A 153 7.68 -0.34 11.55
CA LEU A 153 8.58 0.79 11.61
C LEU A 153 8.28 1.75 10.45
N SER A 154 8.01 3.01 10.80
CA SER A 154 7.85 4.12 9.88
C SER A 154 9.18 4.86 9.69
N GLY A 155 9.79 4.72 8.51
CA GLY A 155 11.08 5.30 8.19
C GLY A 155 11.03 6.81 7.87
N PRO A 156 12.14 7.55 8.09
CA PRO A 156 12.30 8.92 7.60
C PRO A 156 12.33 9.05 6.07
N ASP A 157 12.59 7.97 5.33
CA ASP A 157 12.50 7.93 3.86
C ASP A 157 11.06 7.78 3.31
N GLY A 158 10.06 7.76 4.21
CA GLY A 158 8.65 7.55 3.87
C GLY A 158 8.25 6.09 3.74
N SER A 159 9.13 5.14 4.05
CA SER A 159 8.79 3.72 4.09
C SER A 159 7.96 3.36 5.34
N LEU A 160 7.22 2.27 5.21
CA LEU A 160 6.62 1.55 6.33
C LEU A 160 6.98 0.09 6.16
N ILE A 161 7.77 -0.45 7.08
CA ILE A 161 8.13 -1.87 7.09
C ILE A 161 7.46 -2.58 8.26
N LYS A 162 7.21 -3.87 8.09
CA LYS A 162 6.57 -4.75 9.07
C LYS A 162 7.46 -5.95 9.32
N TYR A 163 7.69 -6.27 10.58
CA TYR A 163 8.30 -7.54 10.98
C TYR A 163 7.26 -8.39 11.69
N THR A 164 7.02 -9.60 11.18
CA THR A 164 6.16 -10.60 11.82
C THR A 164 7.02 -11.74 12.34
N LEU A 165 6.83 -12.10 13.60
CA LEU A 165 7.63 -13.12 14.25
C LEU A 165 7.27 -14.51 13.69
N SER A 166 8.27 -15.27 13.26
CA SER A 166 8.06 -16.62 12.71
C SER A 166 8.31 -17.73 13.73
N ARG A 167 8.93 -17.39 14.87
CA ARG A 167 9.37 -18.32 15.92
C ARG A 167 10.34 -19.38 15.40
N SER A 168 11.18 -18.99 14.45
CA SER A 168 12.16 -19.88 13.86
C SER A 168 13.41 -20.01 14.76
N ALA A 169 14.17 -21.10 14.59
CA ALA A 169 15.48 -21.23 15.23
C ALA A 169 16.47 -20.12 14.77
N ALA A 170 16.25 -19.54 13.60
CA ALA A 170 17.03 -18.41 13.11
C ALA A 170 16.71 -17.12 13.89
N GLU A 171 15.45 -16.92 14.29
CA GLU A 171 15.03 -15.85 15.22
C GLU A 171 15.63 -16.02 16.61
N ASP A 172 15.64 -17.24 17.18
CA ASP A 172 16.29 -17.50 18.47
C ASP A 172 17.79 -17.15 18.42
N THR A 173 18.43 -17.50 17.31
CA THR A 173 19.84 -17.18 17.06
C THR A 173 20.04 -15.68 16.92
N LEU A 174 19.17 -14.98 16.21
CA LEU A 174 19.21 -13.52 16.07
C LEU A 174 19.02 -12.84 17.43
N PHE A 175 18.05 -13.29 18.23
CA PHE A 175 17.75 -12.76 19.55
C PHE A 175 18.95 -12.84 20.49
N ALA A 176 19.65 -13.98 20.51
CA ALA A 176 20.86 -14.15 21.30
C ALA A 176 21.99 -13.18 20.89
N ARG A 177 22.04 -12.78 19.61
CA ARG A 177 23.08 -11.89 19.05
C ARG A 177 22.79 -10.41 19.25
N VAL A 178 21.53 -10.02 19.38
CA VAL A 178 21.09 -8.66 19.74
C VAL A 178 20.98 -8.45 21.25
N SER A 179 20.90 -9.53 22.03
CA SER A 179 20.89 -9.48 23.48
C SER A 179 22.26 -9.08 24.06
N GLY A 180 22.22 -8.33 25.15
CA GLY A 180 23.39 -8.07 26.00
C GLY A 180 23.87 -9.32 26.76
N PRO A 181 24.85 -9.17 27.66
CA PRO A 181 25.32 -10.25 28.53
C PRO A 181 24.17 -10.89 29.32
N ARG A 182 24.29 -12.19 29.67
CA ARG A 182 23.23 -12.94 30.38
C ARG A 182 22.72 -12.28 31.67
N SER A 183 23.56 -11.52 32.36
CA SER A 183 23.18 -10.78 33.57
C SER A 183 22.31 -9.55 33.30
N MET A 184 22.30 -9.04 32.08
CA MET A 184 21.65 -7.80 31.65
C MET A 184 21.29 -7.85 30.15
N PRO A 185 20.37 -8.75 29.76
CA PRO A 185 20.07 -9.03 28.35
C PRO A 185 19.51 -7.81 27.60
N HIS A 186 18.83 -6.89 28.29
CA HIS A 186 18.28 -5.67 27.71
C HIS A 186 19.33 -4.62 27.31
N LEU A 187 20.58 -4.74 27.78
CA LEU A 187 21.66 -3.81 27.44
C LEU A 187 22.28 -4.17 26.08
N CYS A 188 21.50 -3.89 25.03
CA CYS A 188 21.80 -4.20 23.62
C CYS A 188 23.08 -3.54 23.10
N GLU A 189 23.52 -2.43 23.70
CA GLU A 189 24.80 -1.76 23.41
C GLU A 189 26.02 -2.68 23.64
N LEU A 190 25.85 -3.72 24.45
CA LEU A 190 26.88 -4.72 24.73
C LEU A 190 26.73 -6.01 23.91
N SER A 191 25.73 -6.08 23.03
CA SER A 191 25.43 -7.24 22.20
C SER A 191 26.50 -7.48 21.12
N GLN A 192 26.47 -8.66 20.51
CA GLN A 192 27.39 -9.00 19.43
C GLN A 192 27.16 -8.11 18.21
N ILE A 193 25.90 -7.90 17.81
CA ILE A 193 25.58 -7.12 16.61
C ILE A 193 25.90 -5.65 16.82
N HIS A 194 25.57 -5.06 17.97
CA HIS A 194 25.89 -3.65 18.23
C HIS A 194 27.41 -3.41 18.20
N LYS A 195 28.21 -4.30 18.80
CA LYS A 195 29.68 -4.23 18.70
C LYS A 195 30.20 -4.41 17.27
N ALA A 196 29.56 -5.27 16.49
CA ALA A 196 29.92 -5.50 15.08
C ALA A 196 29.63 -4.29 14.18
N LEU A 197 28.55 -3.55 14.48
CA LEU A 197 28.27 -2.26 13.86
C LEU A 197 29.31 -1.21 14.24
N GLN A 198 29.63 -1.11 15.54
CA GLN A 198 30.62 -0.15 16.07
C GLN A 198 32.03 -0.36 15.53
N ASN A 199 32.45 -1.61 15.32
CA ASN A 199 33.79 -1.93 14.82
C ASN A 199 33.86 -2.06 13.29
N LEU A 200 32.77 -1.70 12.57
CA LEU A 200 32.65 -1.76 11.12
C LEU A 200 32.84 -3.16 10.52
N SER A 201 32.70 -4.23 11.32
CA SER A 201 32.69 -5.62 10.81
C SER A 201 31.32 -6.04 10.28
N MET A 202 30.30 -5.23 10.54
CA MET A 202 28.93 -5.37 10.04
C MET A 202 28.40 -4.00 9.66
N MET A 203 27.56 -3.96 8.63
CA MET A 203 26.85 -2.77 8.19
C MET A 203 25.35 -2.87 8.51
N PRO A 204 24.63 -1.74 8.62
CA PRO A 204 23.17 -1.73 8.77
C PRO A 204 22.42 -2.65 7.80
N SER A 205 22.83 -2.72 6.53
CA SER A 205 22.24 -3.62 5.54
C SER A 205 22.44 -5.11 5.84
N ASP A 206 23.54 -5.50 6.52
CA ASP A 206 23.71 -6.88 7.00
C ASP A 206 22.66 -7.22 8.08
N VAL A 207 22.31 -6.26 8.95
CA VAL A 207 21.27 -6.45 9.98
C VAL A 207 19.91 -6.63 9.34
N VAL A 208 19.59 -5.86 8.29
CA VAL A 208 18.36 -6.03 7.49
C VAL A 208 18.29 -7.44 6.90
N ARG A 209 19.38 -7.93 6.29
CA ARG A 209 19.45 -9.29 5.74
C ARG A 209 19.29 -10.36 6.81
N LEU A 210 19.86 -10.17 8.00
CA LEU A 210 19.66 -11.08 9.14
C LEU A 210 18.20 -11.13 9.57
N LEU A 211 17.51 -10.00 9.64
CA LEU A 211 16.08 -9.95 9.94
C LEU A 211 15.24 -10.65 8.88
N ALA A 212 15.48 -10.33 7.59
CA ALA A 212 14.78 -10.93 6.47
C ALA A 212 14.99 -12.45 6.37
N GLY A 213 16.17 -12.94 6.76
CA GLY A 213 16.48 -14.37 6.83
C GLY A 213 15.94 -15.08 8.07
N ALA A 214 15.75 -14.37 9.18
CA ALA A 214 15.32 -14.96 10.45
C ALA A 214 13.79 -15.04 10.61
N GLY A 215 13.07 -14.03 10.13
CA GLY A 215 11.61 -13.92 10.27
C GLY A 215 10.95 -13.39 9.01
N ASP A 216 9.76 -12.81 9.15
CA ASP A 216 8.96 -12.33 8.02
C ASP A 216 8.95 -10.81 7.93
N LEU A 217 9.99 -10.27 7.30
CA LEU A 217 10.14 -8.84 7.03
C LEU A 217 9.43 -8.45 5.72
N HIS A 218 8.57 -7.43 5.79
CA HIS A 218 7.78 -6.94 4.66
C HIS A 218 7.88 -5.42 4.53
N VAL A 219 7.87 -4.94 3.29
CA VAL A 219 7.65 -3.55 2.93
C VAL A 219 6.15 -3.35 2.72
N ILE A 220 5.53 -2.48 3.51
CA ILE A 220 4.11 -2.11 3.40
C ILE A 220 3.95 -0.85 2.57
N VAL A 221 4.74 0.18 2.85
CA VAL A 221 4.84 1.40 2.03
C VAL A 221 6.24 1.43 1.41
N PRO A 222 6.36 1.39 0.07
CA PRO A 222 7.64 1.34 -0.61
C PRO A 222 8.37 2.68 -0.55
N SER A 223 9.69 2.63 -0.65
CA SER A 223 10.58 3.78 -0.79
C SER A 223 11.73 3.43 -1.74
N ARG A 224 12.50 4.44 -2.16
CA ARG A 224 13.66 4.20 -3.03
C ARG A 224 14.69 3.28 -2.35
N LEU A 225 14.85 3.38 -1.03
CA LEU A 225 15.78 2.54 -0.27
C LEU A 225 15.32 1.08 -0.23
N TRP A 226 14.06 0.85 0.14
CA TRP A 226 13.53 -0.48 0.38
C TRP A 226 13.12 -1.20 -0.90
N GLY A 227 12.79 -0.46 -1.95
CA GLY A 227 12.21 -0.98 -3.18
C GLY A 227 10.72 -1.22 -3.03
N ARG A 228 10.25 -2.29 -3.66
CA ARG A 228 8.82 -2.61 -3.83
C ARG A 228 8.16 -3.09 -2.53
N ALA A 229 6.84 -3.01 -2.49
CA ALA A 229 6.04 -3.58 -1.41
C ALA A 229 6.06 -5.13 -1.49
N GLY A 230 6.00 -5.79 -0.33
CA GLY A 230 6.05 -7.25 -0.24
C GLY A 230 7.19 -7.76 0.64
N LYS A 231 7.47 -9.06 0.55
CA LYS A 231 8.47 -9.72 1.39
C LYS A 231 9.88 -9.26 1.03
N VAL A 232 10.66 -8.89 2.04
CA VAL A 232 12.09 -8.55 1.87
C VAL A 232 12.88 -9.86 1.74
N PRO A 233 13.65 -10.04 0.64
CA PRO A 233 14.44 -11.26 0.47
C PRO A 233 15.71 -11.25 1.34
N ALA A 234 16.25 -12.44 1.62
CA ALA A 234 17.42 -12.58 2.50
C ALA A 234 18.73 -12.01 1.90
N ASP A 235 18.76 -11.78 0.59
CA ASP A 235 19.85 -11.14 -0.16
C ASP A 235 19.57 -9.66 -0.48
N TRP A 236 18.62 -9.04 0.23
CA TRP A 236 18.26 -7.63 0.06
C TRP A 236 19.48 -6.70 0.09
N GLN A 237 19.44 -5.69 -0.78
CA GLN A 237 20.42 -4.62 -0.86
C GLN A 237 19.71 -3.26 -0.88
N PRO A 238 20.32 -2.20 -0.32
CA PRO A 238 19.81 -0.85 -0.44
C PRO A 238 19.64 -0.44 -1.91
N TYR A 239 18.54 0.24 -2.22
CA TYR A 239 18.20 0.69 -3.57
C TYR A 239 18.13 -0.45 -4.60
N PRO A 240 17.33 -1.50 -4.33
CA PRO A 240 17.30 -2.69 -5.19
C PRO A 240 16.79 -2.37 -6.60
N ASP A 241 15.91 -1.37 -6.75
CA ASP A 241 15.41 -0.93 -8.05
C ASP A 241 16.48 -0.17 -8.87
N ASP A 242 17.42 0.53 -8.22
CA ASP A 242 18.55 1.17 -8.92
C ASP A 242 19.53 0.12 -9.46
N ALA A 243 19.65 -1.03 -8.77
CA ALA A 243 20.41 -2.18 -9.24
C ALA A 243 19.66 -2.95 -10.35
N ALA A 244 18.34 -3.09 -10.22
CA ALA A 244 17.46 -3.74 -11.19
C ALA A 244 17.19 -2.91 -12.46
N ALA A 245 17.45 -1.58 -12.43
CA ALA A 245 17.49 -0.73 -13.62
C ALA A 245 18.52 -1.20 -14.67
N ARG A 246 19.34 -2.22 -14.37
CA ARG A 246 20.20 -2.90 -15.32
C ARG A 246 19.55 -4.06 -16.08
N THR A 247 18.43 -4.65 -15.62
CA THR A 247 17.47 -5.46 -16.41
C THR A 247 16.30 -5.91 -15.51
N PRO A 248 15.04 -5.73 -15.94
CA PRO A 248 14.26 -6.91 -16.35
C PRO A 248 13.42 -6.69 -17.63
N PRO A 249 13.14 -7.75 -18.41
CA PRO A 249 12.28 -7.67 -19.57
C PRO A 249 10.83 -7.43 -19.16
N ALA A 250 10.16 -6.49 -19.82
CA ALA A 250 8.72 -6.32 -19.75
C ALA A 250 8.06 -7.63 -20.21
N LYS A 251 7.56 -8.41 -19.26
CA LYS A 251 6.59 -9.45 -19.59
C LYS A 251 5.32 -8.70 -19.98
N SER A 252 4.93 -8.77 -21.25
CA SER A 252 3.53 -8.53 -21.64
C SER A 252 2.64 -9.24 -20.62
N PRO A 253 1.51 -8.67 -20.18
CA PRO A 253 0.61 -9.38 -19.29
C PRO A 253 0.07 -10.61 -20.03
N ALA A 254 0.79 -11.72 -19.89
CA ALA A 254 0.45 -13.02 -20.40
C ALA A 254 -0.58 -13.60 -19.43
N SER A 255 -1.78 -13.81 -19.97
CA SER A 255 -2.99 -14.38 -19.34
C SER A 255 -3.42 -13.74 -18.01
N CYS A 256 -4.66 -13.23 -18.00
CA CYS A 256 -5.36 -13.00 -16.75
C CYS A 256 -5.80 -14.35 -16.16
N ASP A 257 -4.86 -15.07 -15.57
CA ASP A 257 -5.16 -16.29 -14.83
C ASP A 257 -5.73 -15.90 -13.46
N ALA A 258 -6.94 -16.38 -13.17
CA ALA A 258 -7.55 -16.15 -11.87
C ALA A 258 -6.68 -16.81 -10.78
N GLN A 259 -6.25 -16.04 -9.79
CA GLN A 259 -5.45 -16.56 -8.69
C GLN A 259 -6.35 -17.19 -7.64
N TRP A 260 -5.98 -18.39 -7.17
CA TRP A 260 -6.71 -19.10 -6.12
C TRP A 260 -5.76 -19.59 -5.01
N PRO A 261 -6.03 -19.31 -3.72
CA PRO A 261 -7.11 -18.43 -3.24
C PRO A 261 -6.86 -16.96 -3.62
N PRO A 262 -7.92 -16.12 -3.75
CA PRO A 262 -7.74 -14.72 -4.07
C PRO A 262 -6.96 -14.02 -2.95
N ARG A 263 -5.96 -13.21 -3.33
CA ARG A 263 -5.23 -12.40 -2.36
C ARG A 263 -6.18 -11.38 -1.69
N PRO A 264 -6.06 -11.13 -0.38
CA PRO A 264 -6.79 -10.06 0.29
C PRO A 264 -6.53 -8.71 -0.36
N LEU A 265 -7.56 -7.84 -0.37
CA LEU A 265 -7.43 -6.48 -0.86
C LEU A 265 -6.90 -5.58 0.27
N SER A 266 -5.93 -4.72 -0.04
CA SER A 266 -5.71 -3.53 0.79
C SER A 266 -6.72 -2.48 0.37
N LEU A 267 -7.44 -1.93 1.34
CA LEU A 267 -8.52 -0.99 1.11
C LEU A 267 -8.21 0.31 1.84
N SER A 268 -8.42 1.43 1.17
CA SER A 268 -8.29 2.75 1.79
C SER A 268 -9.21 2.93 3.00
N ALA A 269 -9.01 4.01 3.75
CA ALA A 269 -10.05 4.57 4.61
C ALA A 269 -11.34 4.91 3.79
N PRO A 270 -12.51 5.02 4.45
CA PRO A 270 -13.73 5.47 3.78
C PRO A 270 -13.65 6.93 3.33
N PHE A 271 -14.27 7.22 2.19
CA PHE A 271 -14.43 8.53 1.57
C PHE A 271 -15.90 8.86 1.34
N ASP A 272 -16.23 10.15 1.30
CA ASP A 272 -17.62 10.60 1.14
C ASP A 272 -18.08 10.58 -0.34
N SER A 273 -17.13 10.51 -1.28
CA SER A 273 -17.43 10.43 -2.71
C SER A 273 -16.46 9.52 -3.49
N ALA A 274 -16.95 8.99 -4.62
CA ALA A 274 -16.14 8.23 -5.55
C ALA A 274 -14.98 9.06 -6.14
N ASP A 275 -15.20 10.36 -6.38
CA ASP A 275 -14.19 11.27 -6.93
C ASP A 275 -13.03 11.50 -5.94
N GLU A 276 -13.30 11.57 -4.63
CA GLU A 276 -12.25 11.64 -3.59
C GLU A 276 -11.45 10.34 -3.50
N ALA A 277 -12.14 9.19 -3.48
CA ALA A 277 -11.49 7.88 -3.49
C ALA A 277 -10.60 7.71 -4.72
N ALA A 278 -11.05 8.14 -5.90
CA ALA A 278 -10.27 8.10 -7.14
C ALA A 278 -9.04 9.02 -7.10
N ARG A 279 -9.15 10.23 -6.55
CA ARG A 279 -7.99 11.11 -6.34
C ARG A 279 -6.97 10.49 -5.41
N TYR A 280 -7.42 9.80 -4.36
CA TYR A 280 -6.52 9.05 -3.49
C TYR A 280 -5.75 7.97 -4.26
N ALA A 281 -6.42 7.11 -5.04
CA ALA A 281 -5.70 6.11 -5.84
C ALA A 281 -4.77 6.75 -6.88
N HIS A 282 -5.18 7.83 -7.53
CA HIS A 282 -4.35 8.57 -8.48
C HIS A 282 -3.04 9.06 -7.82
N GLY A 283 -3.13 9.64 -6.63
CA GLY A 283 -1.96 10.06 -5.84
C GLY A 283 -1.09 8.88 -5.39
N ARG A 284 -1.68 7.71 -5.13
CA ARG A 284 -0.94 6.49 -4.76
C ARG A 284 -0.16 5.87 -5.91
N ILE A 285 -0.70 5.93 -7.13
CA ILE A 285 0.01 5.50 -8.34
C ILE A 285 1.18 6.46 -8.57
N GLY A 286 0.90 7.76 -8.55
CA GLY A 286 1.92 8.81 -8.74
C GLY A 286 2.72 8.62 -10.03
N SER A 287 4.01 8.95 -10.00
CA SER A 287 4.93 8.77 -11.13
C SER A 287 5.71 7.44 -11.09
N ARG A 288 5.23 6.45 -10.32
CA ARG A 288 5.92 5.17 -10.16
C ARG A 288 5.94 4.42 -11.50
N ILE A 289 7.00 3.68 -11.76
CA ILE A 289 7.07 2.80 -12.94
C ILE A 289 6.20 1.57 -12.69
N HIS A 290 5.25 1.31 -13.59
CA HIS A 290 4.29 0.23 -13.50
C HIS A 290 3.78 -0.23 -14.86
N SER A 291 3.36 -1.49 -14.92
CA SER A 291 2.52 -2.05 -15.98
C SER A 291 1.10 -1.50 -15.89
N GLN A 292 0.22 -1.91 -16.80
CA GLN A 292 -1.16 -1.46 -16.78
C GLN A 292 -1.85 -1.82 -15.47
N ILE A 293 -2.46 -0.83 -14.81
CA ILE A 293 -3.21 -1.00 -13.57
C ILE A 293 -4.70 -0.93 -13.88
N ILE A 294 -5.45 -1.93 -13.40
CA ILE A 294 -6.90 -1.92 -13.39
C ILE A 294 -7.36 -2.21 -11.96
N GLY A 295 -8.06 -1.27 -11.36
CA GLY A 295 -8.65 -1.46 -10.05
C GLY A 295 -10.09 -1.00 -9.95
N PHE A 296 -10.62 -1.03 -8.73
CA PHE A 296 -12.04 -0.82 -8.47
C PHE A 296 -12.30 -0.02 -7.21
N LEU A 297 -13.44 0.66 -7.25
CA LEU A 297 -14.04 1.37 -6.15
C LEU A 297 -15.17 0.51 -5.58
N LEU A 298 -15.26 0.52 -4.26
CA LEU A 298 -16.31 -0.10 -3.49
C LEU A 298 -17.24 0.97 -2.93
N PHE A 299 -18.54 0.68 -2.90
CA PHE A 299 -19.54 1.54 -2.29
C PHE A 299 -20.39 0.75 -1.30
N ASN A 300 -20.59 1.33 -0.12
CA ASN A 300 -21.56 0.85 0.86
C ASN A 300 -22.83 1.72 0.77
N PRO A 301 -23.98 1.19 0.31
CA PRO A 301 -25.20 1.99 0.17
C PRO A 301 -25.84 2.38 1.50
N VAL A 302 -25.56 1.66 2.58
CA VAL A 302 -26.10 1.94 3.91
C VAL A 302 -25.32 3.07 4.57
N GLU A 303 -23.99 2.96 4.58
CA GLU A 303 -23.10 3.97 5.16
C GLU A 303 -22.88 5.17 4.23
N ARG A 304 -23.22 5.03 2.94
CA ARG A 304 -22.95 5.99 1.87
C ARG A 304 -21.46 6.35 1.75
N ALA A 305 -20.60 5.37 2.02
CA ALA A 305 -19.15 5.53 2.02
C ALA A 305 -18.51 4.78 0.84
N TYR A 306 -17.49 5.40 0.27
CA TYR A 306 -16.65 4.82 -0.78
C TYR A 306 -15.33 4.32 -0.20
N ARG A 307 -14.83 3.21 -0.71
CA ARG A 307 -13.45 2.74 -0.46
C ARG A 307 -12.82 2.36 -1.79
N ILE A 308 -11.50 2.39 -1.88
CA ILE A 308 -10.79 1.98 -3.09
C ILE A 308 -9.89 0.80 -2.81
N ALA A 309 -9.89 -0.17 -3.71
CA ALA A 309 -8.87 -1.20 -3.74
C ALA A 309 -7.55 -0.53 -4.12
N GLU A 310 -6.57 -0.56 -3.23
CA GLU A 310 -5.33 0.18 -3.46
C GLU A 310 -4.52 -0.43 -4.62
N PRO A 311 -3.86 0.40 -5.44
CA PRO A 311 -2.97 -0.05 -6.51
C PRO A 311 -1.65 -0.55 -5.91
N ILE A 312 -1.67 -1.71 -5.27
CA ILE A 312 -0.46 -2.36 -4.75
C ILE A 312 0.28 -2.98 -5.94
N LEU A 313 1.57 -2.66 -6.02
CA LEU A 313 2.46 -3.10 -7.09
C LEU A 313 3.59 -3.97 -6.53
N ASP A 314 3.87 -5.07 -7.21
CA ASP A 314 5.04 -5.94 -7.03
C ASP A 314 5.73 -6.08 -8.39
N ASP A 315 7.00 -5.69 -8.50
CA ASP A 315 7.70 -5.51 -9.78
C ASP A 315 7.01 -4.58 -10.79
N GLY A 316 6.37 -3.52 -10.29
CA GLY A 316 5.55 -2.65 -11.14
C GLY A 316 4.30 -3.36 -11.70
N MET A 317 4.02 -4.60 -11.31
CA MET A 317 2.84 -5.35 -11.69
C MET A 317 1.78 -5.27 -10.58
N PRO A 318 0.49 -5.07 -10.91
CA PRO A 318 -0.58 -5.20 -9.93
C PRO A 318 -0.53 -6.55 -9.21
N VAL A 319 -0.59 -6.53 -7.88
CA VAL A 319 -0.54 -7.77 -7.07
C VAL A 319 -1.79 -8.64 -7.18
N TYR A 320 -2.90 -8.07 -7.68
CA TYR A 320 -4.13 -8.80 -7.93
C TYR A 320 -4.44 -8.82 -9.43
N ALA A 321 -4.98 -9.94 -9.89
CA ALA A 321 -5.46 -10.07 -11.25
C ALA A 321 -6.87 -9.47 -11.36
N PRO A 322 -7.11 -8.50 -12.28
CA PRO A 322 -8.44 -7.91 -12.45
C PRO A 322 -9.54 -8.95 -12.70
N CYS A 323 -9.26 -10.01 -13.45
CA CYS A 323 -10.19 -11.12 -13.66
C CYS A 323 -10.62 -11.85 -12.38
N SER A 324 -9.81 -11.83 -11.31
CA SER A 324 -10.22 -12.37 -10.00
C SER A 324 -11.14 -11.39 -9.28
N ALA A 325 -10.78 -10.11 -9.24
CA ALA A 325 -11.58 -9.07 -8.59
C ALA A 325 -12.98 -8.88 -9.20
N PHE A 326 -13.03 -8.90 -10.53
CA PHE A 326 -14.27 -8.80 -11.28
C PHE A 326 -14.84 -10.16 -11.64
N HIS A 327 -14.38 -11.28 -11.06
CA HIS A 327 -14.88 -12.59 -11.44
C HIS A 327 -16.41 -12.70 -11.28
N PRO A 328 -17.14 -13.25 -12.25
CA PRO A 328 -18.62 -13.27 -12.19
C PRO A 328 -19.16 -14.21 -11.12
N ASP A 329 -18.39 -15.24 -10.77
CA ASP A 329 -18.67 -16.08 -9.60
C ASP A 329 -17.97 -15.49 -8.38
N ALA A 330 -18.77 -15.20 -7.35
CA ALA A 330 -18.32 -14.65 -6.07
C ALA A 330 -17.29 -15.53 -5.37
N TYR A 331 -17.30 -16.85 -5.63
CA TYR A 331 -16.33 -17.77 -5.06
C TYR A 331 -14.89 -17.37 -5.38
N TYR A 332 -14.62 -16.89 -6.60
CA TYR A 332 -13.27 -16.52 -7.05
C TYR A 332 -12.91 -15.05 -6.80
N ARG A 333 -13.82 -14.28 -6.20
CA ARG A 333 -13.57 -12.87 -5.88
C ARG A 333 -12.87 -12.75 -4.53
N PRO A 334 -11.97 -11.76 -4.35
CA PRO A 334 -11.53 -11.36 -3.03
C PRO A 334 -12.74 -11.02 -2.15
N ALA A 335 -12.65 -11.38 -0.87
CA ALA A 335 -13.67 -11.01 0.10
C ALA A 335 -13.78 -9.47 0.17
N LEU A 336 -15.01 -8.97 0.07
CA LEU A 336 -15.31 -7.55 0.24
C LEU A 336 -15.78 -7.30 1.67
N PRO A 337 -15.54 -6.11 2.25
CA PRO A 337 -16.09 -5.77 3.56
C PRO A 337 -17.62 -5.81 3.54
N ASP A 338 -18.21 -6.11 4.68
CA ASP A 338 -19.67 -6.24 4.81
C ASP A 338 -20.40 -4.99 4.27
N GLY A 339 -21.43 -5.22 3.45
CA GLY A 339 -22.23 -4.16 2.84
C GLY A 339 -21.60 -3.46 1.64
N TYR A 340 -20.31 -3.67 1.35
CA TYR A 340 -19.67 -3.10 0.18
C TYR A 340 -19.91 -3.91 -1.09
N ARG A 341 -20.09 -3.19 -2.21
CA ARG A 341 -20.11 -3.74 -3.57
C ARG A 341 -19.18 -2.96 -4.48
N VAL A 342 -18.72 -3.59 -5.57
CA VAL A 342 -18.04 -2.87 -6.66
C VAL A 342 -19.01 -1.84 -7.27
N ASP A 343 -18.57 -0.59 -7.38
CA ASP A 343 -19.36 0.55 -7.91
C ASP A 343 -18.63 1.32 -9.03
N GLY A 344 -17.32 1.16 -9.17
CA GLY A 344 -16.55 1.84 -10.21
C GLY A 344 -15.21 1.19 -10.49
N MET A 345 -14.51 1.69 -11.50
CA MET A 345 -13.18 1.23 -11.90
C MET A 345 -12.20 2.40 -11.98
N TYR A 346 -10.91 2.11 -11.83
CA TYR A 346 -9.87 3.03 -12.23
C TYR A 346 -8.84 2.31 -13.10
N PHE A 347 -8.29 3.03 -14.07
CA PHE A 347 -7.28 2.56 -15.02
C PHE A 347 -6.06 3.46 -14.96
N CYS A 348 -4.89 2.87 -15.19
CA CYS A 348 -3.67 3.60 -15.49
C CYS A 348 -2.87 2.82 -16.52
N SER A 349 -2.49 3.47 -17.63
CA SER A 349 -1.66 2.87 -18.67
C SER A 349 -0.27 2.54 -18.15
N ALA A 350 0.37 1.52 -18.70
CA ALA A 350 1.76 1.23 -18.35
C ALA A 350 2.68 2.41 -18.69
N ASN A 351 3.65 2.68 -17.84
CA ASN A 351 4.76 3.62 -18.09
C ASN A 351 6.13 2.93 -17.98
N LEU A 352 6.14 1.60 -18.21
CA LEU A 352 7.37 0.83 -18.38
C LEU A 352 8.14 1.34 -19.61
N ALA A 353 9.45 1.57 -19.47
CA ALA A 353 10.30 1.93 -20.60
C ALA A 353 10.33 0.78 -21.62
N VAL A 354 9.91 1.05 -22.86
CA VAL A 354 9.99 0.10 -23.97
C VAL A 354 11.41 0.19 -24.56
N GLU A 355 12.13 -0.93 -24.68
CA GLU A 355 13.40 -0.96 -25.43
C GLU A 355 13.16 -0.54 -26.89
N GLY A 356 13.84 0.52 -27.32
CA GLY A 356 14.00 0.87 -28.74
C GLY A 356 12.82 1.60 -29.41
N GLY A 357 11.82 2.08 -28.68
CA GLY A 357 10.66 2.75 -29.28
C GLY A 357 10.16 3.93 -28.45
N ARG A 358 9.96 5.07 -29.13
CA ARG A 358 9.40 6.34 -28.64
C ARG A 358 8.39 6.14 -27.51
N GLU A 359 8.60 6.83 -26.38
CA GLU A 359 7.69 6.89 -25.24
C GLU A 359 6.27 7.20 -25.74
N VAL A 360 5.40 6.18 -25.77
CA VAL A 360 3.98 6.38 -26.11
C VAL A 360 3.33 6.85 -24.82
N MET A 361 3.40 8.15 -24.58
CA MET A 361 2.72 8.79 -23.47
C MET A 361 1.21 8.76 -23.76
N ASN A 362 0.50 7.87 -23.06
CA ASN A 362 -0.94 7.72 -23.17
C ASN A 362 -1.62 8.68 -22.20
N ASP A 363 -2.18 9.76 -22.75
CA ASP A 363 -2.83 10.82 -21.96
C ASP A 363 -4.36 10.74 -21.99
N PHE A 364 -4.90 9.63 -22.52
CA PHE A 364 -6.32 9.34 -22.56
C PHE A 364 -6.56 7.83 -22.55
N PHE A 365 -7.81 7.41 -22.30
CA PHE A 365 -8.22 6.00 -22.34
C PHE A 365 -7.75 5.30 -23.62
N GLU A 366 -7.20 4.09 -23.51
CA GLU A 366 -7.08 3.22 -24.67
C GLU A 366 -8.48 2.68 -25.05
N PRO A 367 -8.80 2.50 -26.35
CA PRO A 367 -10.04 1.85 -26.76
C PRO A 367 -10.28 0.49 -26.08
N ASP A 368 -9.23 -0.28 -25.87
CA ASP A 368 -9.30 -1.58 -25.17
C ASP A 368 -9.68 -1.43 -23.69
N ASP A 369 -9.29 -0.35 -23.01
CA ASP A 369 -9.69 -0.09 -21.62
C ASP A 369 -11.18 0.23 -21.50
N LEU A 370 -11.71 1.05 -22.43
CA LEU A 370 -13.15 1.28 -22.52
C LEU A 370 -13.89 -0.03 -22.83
N HIS A 371 -13.38 -0.84 -23.77
CA HIS A 371 -13.97 -2.13 -24.09
C HIS A 371 -14.00 -3.09 -22.89
N ARG A 372 -12.96 -3.09 -22.04
CA ARG A 372 -12.93 -3.87 -20.79
C ARG A 372 -13.98 -3.40 -19.80
N MET A 373 -14.08 -2.09 -19.54
CA MET A 373 -15.14 -1.53 -18.70
C MET A 373 -16.51 -2.06 -19.14
N PHE A 374 -16.80 -1.95 -20.43
CA PHE A 374 -18.07 -2.41 -20.96
C PHE A 374 -18.29 -3.90 -20.79
N SER A 375 -17.26 -4.70 -21.03
CA SER A 375 -17.31 -6.14 -20.81
C SER A 375 -17.66 -6.46 -19.35
N TYR A 376 -17.13 -5.69 -18.39
CA TYR A 376 -17.41 -5.83 -16.96
C TYR A 376 -18.85 -5.43 -16.55
N ARG A 377 -19.49 -4.51 -17.29
CA ARG A 377 -20.86 -4.04 -17.05
C ARG A 377 -21.94 -4.93 -17.66
N HIS A 378 -21.62 -5.71 -18.69
CA HIS A 378 -22.61 -6.38 -19.54
C HIS A 378 -23.31 -7.58 -18.87
N LYS A 379 -24.47 -7.36 -18.24
CA LYS A 379 -25.36 -8.43 -17.74
C LYS A 379 -26.08 -9.14 -18.91
N PRO A 380 -25.77 -10.40 -19.27
CA PRO A 380 -26.52 -11.09 -20.32
C PRO A 380 -27.92 -11.48 -19.83
N ALA A 381 -28.94 -11.28 -20.67
CA ALA A 381 -30.33 -11.60 -20.35
C ALA A 381 -30.60 -13.11 -20.13
N GLN A 382 -29.75 -13.99 -20.67
CA GLN A 382 -29.85 -15.45 -20.51
C GLN A 382 -28.46 -16.07 -20.48
N ARG A 383 -28.16 -16.86 -19.43
CA ARG A 383 -26.89 -17.60 -19.32
C ARG A 383 -26.86 -18.75 -20.32
N ARG A 384 -26.27 -18.54 -21.49
CA ARG A 384 -26.06 -19.61 -22.48
C ARG A 384 -24.96 -20.56 -22.01
N LYS A 385 -25.25 -21.86 -21.91
CA LYS A 385 -24.23 -22.89 -21.62
C LYS A 385 -23.12 -22.85 -22.68
N GLY A 386 -21.86 -22.86 -22.24
CA GLY A 386 -20.69 -22.99 -23.13
C GLY A 386 -20.06 -21.69 -23.63
N LEU A 387 -20.61 -20.52 -23.29
CA LEU A 387 -19.94 -19.22 -23.53
C LEU A 387 -19.21 -18.74 -22.26
N PRO A 388 -18.10 -17.98 -22.38
CA PRO A 388 -17.47 -17.33 -21.24
C PRO A 388 -18.50 -16.51 -20.47
N ILE A 389 -18.50 -16.65 -19.15
CA ILE A 389 -19.42 -15.90 -18.30
C ILE A 389 -19.11 -14.41 -18.47
N ARG A 390 -20.09 -13.62 -18.92
CA ARG A 390 -19.97 -12.16 -18.99
C ARG A 390 -20.40 -11.53 -17.67
N TYR A 391 -19.66 -10.51 -17.27
CA TYR A 391 -19.70 -9.84 -15.96
C TYR A 391 -20.94 -8.95 -15.79
N GLY A 392 -21.33 -8.61 -14.56
CA GLY A 392 -22.62 -7.93 -14.32
C GLY A 392 -22.59 -6.83 -13.28
N PHE A 393 -21.56 -6.00 -13.24
CA PHE A 393 -21.46 -4.93 -12.25
C PHE A 393 -22.17 -3.65 -12.71
N GLU A 394 -22.88 -3.01 -11.79
CA GLU A 394 -23.26 -1.62 -11.99
C GLU A 394 -22.05 -0.76 -11.70
N MET A 395 -21.67 0.05 -12.69
CA MET A 395 -20.55 0.97 -12.59
C MET A 395 -21.06 2.38 -12.74
N SER A 396 -20.98 3.14 -11.66
CA SER A 396 -21.35 4.55 -11.58
C SER A 396 -20.31 5.43 -12.27
N ALA A 397 -19.03 5.08 -12.18
CA ALA A 397 -17.95 5.86 -12.78
C ALA A 397 -16.72 5.02 -13.12
N VAL A 398 -15.96 5.49 -14.11
CA VAL A 398 -14.64 4.98 -14.45
C VAL A 398 -13.63 6.11 -14.46
N TYR A 399 -12.51 5.90 -13.78
CA TYR A 399 -11.45 6.87 -13.63
C TYR A 399 -10.22 6.46 -14.46
N PHE A 400 -9.51 7.44 -14.99
CA PHE A 400 -8.27 7.23 -15.73
C PHE A 400 -7.18 8.15 -15.20
N SER A 401 -6.09 7.55 -14.70
CA SER A 401 -4.88 8.26 -14.33
C SER A 401 -3.98 8.35 -15.56
N ALA A 402 -3.91 9.55 -16.14
CA ALA A 402 -3.07 9.82 -17.30
C ALA A 402 -1.59 9.93 -16.91
N ALA A 403 -0.72 9.58 -17.85
CA ALA A 403 0.74 9.60 -17.63
C ALA A 403 1.26 11.02 -17.34
N ASP A 404 0.60 12.05 -17.87
CA ASP A 404 0.92 13.45 -17.63
C ASP A 404 0.37 14.03 -16.30
N GLY A 405 -0.23 13.18 -15.45
CA GLY A 405 -0.74 13.55 -14.14
C GLY A 405 -2.18 14.06 -14.11
N ALA A 406 -2.91 14.01 -15.23
CA ALA A 406 -4.35 14.26 -15.20
C ALA A 406 -5.13 13.09 -14.60
N LEU A 407 -6.25 13.40 -13.95
CA LEU A 407 -7.25 12.42 -13.54
C LEU A 407 -8.55 12.70 -14.28
N LEU A 408 -8.96 11.76 -15.12
CA LEU A 408 -10.20 11.84 -15.88
C LEU A 408 -11.27 10.93 -15.27
N CYS A 409 -12.52 11.30 -15.42
CA CYS A 409 -13.67 10.53 -14.98
C CYS A 409 -14.69 10.42 -16.12
N TYR A 410 -15.09 9.20 -16.44
CA TYR A 410 -16.17 8.88 -17.36
C TYR A 410 -17.36 8.29 -16.58
N THR A 411 -18.51 8.94 -16.67
CA THR A 411 -19.78 8.45 -16.11
C THR A 411 -20.65 7.91 -17.24
N PRO A 412 -20.98 6.61 -17.22
CA PRO A 412 -21.87 6.00 -18.20
C PRO A 412 -23.24 6.66 -18.32
N SER A 413 -23.74 6.84 -19.54
CA SER A 413 -25.06 7.44 -19.80
C SER A 413 -26.18 6.42 -20.06
N GLN A 414 -25.82 5.20 -20.45
CA GLN A 414 -26.69 4.16 -20.99
C GLN A 414 -27.44 4.60 -22.27
N SER A 415 -26.91 5.59 -23.00
CA SER A 415 -27.51 6.10 -24.23
C SER A 415 -27.20 5.20 -25.44
N ALA A 416 -27.94 5.39 -26.53
CA ALA A 416 -27.69 4.70 -27.80
C ALA A 416 -26.27 4.98 -28.33
N GLU A 417 -25.77 6.20 -28.14
CA GLU A 417 -24.43 6.63 -28.48
C GLU A 417 -23.37 5.90 -27.65
N GLU A 418 -23.64 5.65 -26.36
CA GLU A 418 -22.77 4.81 -25.53
C GLU A 418 -22.70 3.37 -26.06
N PHE A 419 -23.84 2.79 -26.45
CA PHE A 419 -23.88 1.45 -27.04
C PHE A 419 -23.19 1.38 -28.41
N GLN A 420 -23.21 2.46 -29.20
CA GLN A 420 -22.44 2.54 -30.44
C GLN A 420 -20.93 2.64 -30.16
N LEU A 421 -20.53 3.48 -29.20
CA LEU A 421 -19.14 3.59 -28.77
C LEU A 421 -18.60 2.22 -28.34
N LEU A 422 -19.34 1.51 -27.50
CA LEU A 422 -19.07 0.13 -27.08
C LEU A 422 -18.70 -0.79 -28.25
N GLN A 423 -19.52 -0.82 -29.31
CA GLN A 423 -19.27 -1.70 -30.45
C GLN A 423 -17.99 -1.28 -31.18
N SER A 424 -17.81 0.03 -31.35
CA SER A 424 -16.66 0.60 -32.07
C SER A 424 -15.31 0.44 -31.37
N VAL A 425 -15.27 0.41 -30.04
CA VAL A 425 -14.02 0.19 -29.29
C VAL A 425 -13.59 -1.29 -29.25
N SER A 426 -14.51 -2.21 -29.57
CA SER A 426 -14.19 -3.64 -29.60
C SER A 426 -13.61 -4.06 -30.95
N ARG A 427 -12.35 -4.51 -30.98
CA ARG A 427 -11.80 -5.18 -32.16
C ARG A 427 -12.57 -6.45 -32.54
N VAL A 428 -13.18 -7.14 -31.58
CA VAL A 428 -13.96 -8.37 -31.82
C VAL A 428 -15.24 -8.07 -32.61
N TYR A 429 -15.93 -6.96 -32.31
CA TYR A 429 -17.16 -6.60 -33.03
C TYR A 429 -16.90 -5.82 -34.31
N SER A 430 -15.92 -4.90 -34.31
CA SER A 430 -15.73 -3.93 -35.40
C SER A 430 -14.53 -4.23 -36.32
N GLY A 431 -13.65 -5.18 -35.96
CA GLY A 431 -12.51 -5.57 -36.79
C GLY A 431 -11.67 -4.37 -37.26
N ALA A 432 -11.52 -4.23 -38.58
CA ALA A 432 -10.78 -3.14 -39.22
C ALA A 432 -11.44 -1.76 -39.07
N GLU A 433 -12.74 -1.71 -38.74
CA GLU A 433 -13.46 -0.47 -38.48
C GLU A 433 -13.41 -0.06 -37.00
N SER A 434 -12.73 -0.83 -36.14
CA SER A 434 -12.58 -0.47 -34.73
C SER A 434 -11.86 0.87 -34.55
N ILE A 435 -12.19 1.59 -33.48
CA ILE A 435 -11.53 2.87 -33.13
C ILE A 435 -10.02 2.70 -33.07
N GLN A 436 -9.55 1.60 -32.47
CA GLN A 436 -8.11 1.32 -32.41
C GLN A 436 -7.49 1.20 -33.82
N ALA A 437 -8.12 0.48 -34.74
CA ALA A 437 -7.62 0.37 -36.12
C ALA A 437 -7.68 1.71 -36.88
N GLN A 438 -8.70 2.53 -36.63
CA GLN A 438 -8.82 3.86 -37.23
C GLN A 438 -7.76 4.84 -36.71
N LEU A 439 -7.40 4.78 -35.42
CA LEU A 439 -6.31 5.54 -34.82
C LEU A 439 -4.96 5.11 -35.42
N GLU A 440 -4.71 3.80 -35.52
CA GLU A 440 -3.49 3.23 -36.12
C GLU A 440 -3.32 3.60 -37.59
N ALA A 441 -4.42 3.63 -38.35
CA ALA A 441 -4.43 4.04 -39.76
C ALA A 441 -4.38 5.56 -39.96
N GLY A 442 -4.51 6.37 -38.90
CA GLY A 442 -4.58 7.83 -38.98
C GLY A 442 -5.91 8.38 -39.55
N ASN A 443 -6.94 7.54 -39.67
CA ASN A 443 -8.27 7.90 -40.16
C ASN A 443 -9.13 8.59 -39.09
N LEU A 444 -8.77 8.42 -37.82
CA LEU A 444 -9.39 9.07 -36.67
C LEU A 444 -8.30 9.77 -35.86
N SER A 445 -8.54 11.02 -35.45
CA SER A 445 -7.63 11.72 -34.54
C SER A 445 -7.94 11.36 -33.08
N VAL A 446 -6.95 11.49 -32.19
CA VAL A 446 -7.16 11.33 -30.74
C VAL A 446 -8.20 12.32 -30.21
N GLN A 447 -8.22 13.56 -30.72
CA GLN A 447 -9.24 14.55 -30.36
C GLN A 447 -10.64 14.12 -30.77
N ASP A 448 -10.81 13.54 -31.96
CA ASP A 448 -12.11 13.02 -32.39
C ASP A 448 -12.55 11.83 -31.55
N PHE A 449 -11.62 10.98 -31.14
CA PHE A 449 -11.92 9.91 -30.20
C PHE A 449 -12.38 10.46 -28.83
N VAL A 450 -11.67 11.43 -28.25
CA VAL A 450 -12.09 12.12 -27.01
C VAL A 450 -13.50 12.70 -27.15
N ARG A 451 -13.80 13.36 -28.27
CA ARG A 451 -15.15 13.90 -28.54
C ARG A 451 -16.20 12.80 -28.61
N ARG A 452 -15.91 11.65 -29.24
CA ARG A 452 -16.83 10.50 -29.27
C ARG A 452 -17.11 9.97 -27.87
N VAL A 453 -16.09 9.87 -27.02
CA VAL A 453 -16.25 9.47 -25.61
C VAL A 453 -17.10 10.49 -24.85
N ALA A 454 -16.83 11.78 -24.99
CA ALA A 454 -17.60 12.87 -24.36
C ALA A 454 -19.05 12.98 -24.87
N ARG A 455 -19.34 12.50 -26.08
CA ARG A 455 -20.72 12.40 -26.61
C ARG A 455 -21.47 11.20 -26.05
N ALA A 456 -20.76 10.09 -25.86
CA ALA A 456 -21.33 8.84 -25.38
C ALA A 456 -21.69 8.88 -23.88
N GLY A 457 -21.01 9.70 -23.08
CA GLY A 457 -21.30 9.83 -21.65
C GLY A 457 -20.68 11.08 -21.05
N LEU A 458 -20.79 11.24 -19.73
CA LEU A 458 -20.27 12.42 -19.05
C LEU A 458 -18.78 12.24 -18.76
N LEU A 459 -17.94 12.90 -19.56
CA LEU A 459 -16.49 12.94 -19.39
C LEU A 459 -16.06 14.20 -18.63
N ARG A 460 -15.27 14.04 -17.56
CA ARG A 460 -14.82 15.13 -16.67
C ARG A 460 -13.31 15.06 -16.42
N VAL A 461 -12.67 16.21 -16.29
CA VAL A 461 -11.31 16.36 -15.74
C VAL A 461 -11.44 16.68 -14.25
N LEU A 462 -10.91 15.80 -13.39
CA LEU A 462 -10.90 15.95 -11.93
C LEU A 462 -9.59 16.51 -11.38
N GLN A 463 -8.49 16.27 -12.10
CA GLN A 463 -7.17 16.85 -11.85
C GLN A 463 -6.56 17.24 -13.20
N THR A 464 -6.04 18.46 -13.26
CA THR A 464 -5.52 19.05 -14.49
C THR A 464 -4.07 18.64 -14.75
N SER A 465 -3.64 18.79 -16.00
CA SER A 465 -2.27 18.57 -16.46
C SER A 465 -1.92 19.53 -17.60
N GLY A 466 -0.73 19.39 -18.17
CA GLY A 466 -0.34 20.17 -19.36
C GLY A 466 -1.24 19.92 -20.58
N ARG A 467 -1.79 18.70 -20.75
CA ARG A 467 -2.71 18.38 -21.86
C ARG A 467 -4.19 18.53 -21.50
N TRP A 468 -4.51 18.52 -20.20
CA TRP A 468 -5.85 18.73 -19.66
C TRP A 468 -5.86 19.96 -18.75
N PRO A 469 -5.77 21.19 -19.29
CA PRO A 469 -5.58 22.40 -18.49
C PRO A 469 -6.83 22.80 -17.70
N ASP A 470 -8.02 22.44 -18.20
CA ASP A 470 -9.29 22.89 -17.65
C ASP A 470 -9.99 21.76 -16.89
N ALA A 471 -10.28 22.01 -15.60
CA ALA A 471 -11.07 21.10 -14.78
C ALA A 471 -12.57 21.18 -15.15
N GLY A 472 -13.31 20.07 -14.96
CA GLY A 472 -14.75 20.01 -15.18
C GLY A 472 -15.16 19.21 -16.41
N VAL A 473 -16.36 19.46 -16.92
CA VAL A 473 -16.97 18.67 -18.00
C VAL A 473 -16.33 18.99 -19.35
N ILE A 474 -15.95 17.95 -20.09
CA ILE A 474 -15.43 18.10 -21.46
C ILE A 474 -16.63 18.21 -22.41
N SER A 475 -16.73 19.35 -23.11
CA SER A 475 -17.79 19.57 -24.08
C SER A 475 -17.63 18.64 -25.29
N PRO A 476 -18.70 17.95 -25.73
CA PRO A 476 -18.70 17.17 -26.97
C PRO A 476 -18.65 18.01 -28.25
N VAL A 477 -18.71 19.34 -28.11
CA VAL A 477 -18.75 20.32 -29.19
C VAL A 477 -17.75 21.43 -28.88
N ALA A 478 -16.61 21.39 -29.58
CA ALA A 478 -15.71 22.51 -29.80
C ALA A 478 -15.08 22.36 -31.18
#